data_AF-A0A5S3RS61-F1
#
_entry.id   AF-A0A5S3RS61-F1
#
_cell.length_a   1.000
_cell.length_b   1.000
_cell.length_c   1.000
_cell.angle_alpha   90.00
_cell.angle_beta   90.00
_cell.angle_gamma   90.00
#
_symmetry.space_group_name_H-M   'P 1'
#
loop_
_entity.id
_entity.type
_entity.pdbx_description
1 polymer ?
#
loop_
_entity_poly.entity_id
_entity_poly.type
_entity_poly.pdbx_seq_one_letter_code
_entity_poly.pdbx_strand_id
1 'polypeptide(L)'
;MKKLIGFLSLFSVSVWANEGGIPTFFNSESNKEYIALIDHLVAVLPKNGNPEFLSVLASPYGLLDVQATKFSDDLDKNSFANFNMGVMGSAIFDTEQKYVKDLPNRFLCHQSSCRKPRLQLAKELTSHINTIEAFFTENPTINLVSILDQYVYRINNAFYTPDSVIDYIPSAEAGFVPSAEFKQYVSAIERSPYYKIEEQTLAIRQLMHKMGIKVIQQVSASQLRIIVMGISNNQWGIVYSPDNSYIPVLGERNLQGFAFDDVEKLAENIFYYQTN
;
A
#
# COMPACT_ATOMS: atom_id res chain seq x y z
N MET A 1 -16.27 -43.27 -19.08
CA MET A 1 -16.75 -42.14 -19.91
C MET A 1 -18.18 -41.78 -19.53
N LYS A 2 -18.35 -40.77 -18.67
CA LYS A 2 -19.59 -40.00 -18.52
C LYS A 2 -19.18 -38.59 -18.14
N LYS A 3 -19.45 -37.64 -19.03
CA LYS A 3 -19.29 -36.20 -18.85
C LYS A 3 -20.20 -35.75 -17.71
N LEU A 4 -19.67 -34.98 -16.76
CA LEU A 4 -20.45 -34.00 -16.03
C LEU A 4 -19.67 -32.68 -16.08
N ILE A 5 -19.97 -31.93 -17.14
CA ILE A 5 -19.67 -30.51 -17.25
C ILE A 5 -20.79 -29.79 -16.51
N GLY A 6 -20.45 -28.81 -15.69
CA GLY A 6 -21.40 -27.83 -15.18
C GLY A 6 -21.48 -27.81 -13.67
N PHE A 7 -20.69 -26.96 -13.06
CA PHE A 7 -21.16 -25.92 -12.14
C PHE A 7 -20.00 -24.93 -11.96
N LEU A 8 -19.77 -24.08 -12.98
CA LEU A 8 -19.18 -22.78 -12.72
C LEU A 8 -20.23 -22.05 -11.88
N SER A 9 -20.04 -22.00 -10.57
CA SER A 9 -20.84 -21.13 -9.72
C SER A 9 -20.51 -19.69 -10.11
N LEU A 10 -21.42 -19.08 -10.86
CA LEU A 10 -21.62 -17.65 -10.96
C LEU A 10 -21.86 -17.08 -9.55
N PHE A 11 -20.80 -16.96 -8.76
CA PHE A 11 -20.68 -15.92 -7.75
C PHE A 11 -19.88 -14.79 -8.38
N SER A 12 -20.34 -14.31 -9.55
CA SER A 12 -19.96 -12.99 -10.03
C SER A 12 -20.42 -12.02 -8.95
N VAL A 13 -19.46 -11.43 -8.25
CA VAL A 13 -19.67 -10.40 -7.23
C VAL A 13 -20.48 -9.28 -7.88
N SER A 14 -21.80 -9.33 -7.73
CA SER A 14 -22.77 -8.39 -8.29
C SER A 14 -22.78 -7.07 -7.50
N VAL A 15 -21.59 -6.60 -7.12
CA VAL A 15 -21.38 -5.34 -6.38
C VAL A 15 -21.39 -4.13 -7.33
N TRP A 16 -21.40 -4.34 -8.64
CA TRP A 16 -21.02 -3.29 -9.61
C TRP A 16 -22.13 -2.79 -10.55
N ALA A 17 -23.38 -3.22 -10.37
CA ALA A 17 -24.45 -2.94 -11.34
C ALA A 17 -25.67 -2.16 -10.78
N ASN A 18 -25.74 -1.88 -9.48
CA ASN A 18 -26.91 -1.17 -8.94
C ASN A 18 -26.58 0.28 -8.57
N GLU A 19 -27.17 1.17 -9.38
CA GLU A 19 -27.47 2.60 -9.20
C GLU A 19 -26.40 3.67 -9.54
N GLY A 20 -25.11 3.34 -9.71
CA GLY A 20 -24.05 4.35 -9.92
C GLY A 20 -23.27 4.33 -11.25
N GLY A 21 -23.34 3.24 -12.01
CA GLY A 21 -22.42 3.01 -13.14
C GLY A 21 -20.98 2.70 -12.70
N ILE A 22 -20.12 2.35 -13.67
CA ILE A 22 -18.68 2.17 -13.43
C ILE A 22 -18.09 3.52 -13.00
N PRO A 23 -17.31 3.61 -11.90
CA PRO A 23 -16.64 4.84 -11.51
C PRO A 23 -15.86 5.49 -12.66
N THR A 24 -15.87 6.83 -12.73
CA THR A 24 -15.33 7.56 -13.89
C THR A 24 -13.83 7.39 -14.10
N PHE A 25 -13.07 7.04 -13.05
CA PHE A 25 -11.65 6.72 -13.13
C PHE A 25 -11.37 5.32 -13.72
N PHE A 26 -12.40 4.51 -13.97
CA PHE A 26 -12.26 3.26 -14.70
C PHE A 26 -12.70 3.39 -16.15
N ASN A 27 -12.00 2.68 -17.02
CA ASN A 27 -12.48 2.30 -18.32
C ASN A 27 -12.99 0.84 -18.27
N SER A 28 -13.53 0.32 -19.38
CA SER A 28 -14.07 -1.04 -19.39
C SER A 28 -13.03 -2.12 -19.06
N GLU A 29 -11.77 -1.92 -19.42
CA GLU A 29 -10.71 -2.91 -19.21
C GLU A 29 -10.14 -2.81 -17.80
N SER A 30 -9.84 -1.61 -17.28
CA SER A 30 -9.39 -1.45 -15.89
C SER A 30 -10.47 -1.89 -14.88
N ASN A 31 -11.75 -1.73 -15.20
CA ASN A 31 -12.82 -2.30 -14.38
C ASN A 31 -12.77 -3.84 -14.35
N LYS A 32 -12.52 -4.51 -15.48
CA LYS A 32 -12.37 -5.98 -15.53
C LYS A 32 -11.14 -6.44 -14.74
N GLU A 33 -10.02 -5.74 -14.88
CA GLU A 33 -8.81 -6.01 -14.10
C GLU A 33 -9.07 -5.91 -12.61
N TYR A 34 -9.80 -4.88 -12.18
CA TYR A 34 -10.12 -4.68 -10.78
C TYR A 34 -11.06 -5.78 -10.24
N ILE A 35 -12.11 -6.14 -10.99
CA ILE A 35 -13.01 -7.25 -10.61
C ILE A 35 -12.22 -8.55 -10.47
N ALA A 36 -11.36 -8.89 -11.44
CA ALA A 36 -10.53 -10.09 -11.37
C ALA A 36 -9.58 -10.08 -10.16
N LEU A 37 -9.02 -8.91 -9.82
CA LEU A 37 -8.22 -8.75 -8.62
C LEU A 37 -9.05 -8.99 -7.35
N ILE A 38 -10.25 -8.43 -7.25
CA ILE A 38 -11.13 -8.66 -6.08
C ILE A 38 -11.48 -10.15 -5.95
N ASP A 39 -11.83 -10.82 -7.05
CA ASP A 39 -12.11 -12.26 -7.05
C ASP A 39 -10.91 -13.07 -6.55
N HIS A 40 -9.69 -12.71 -6.99
CA HIS A 40 -8.45 -13.31 -6.49
C HIS A 40 -8.26 -13.06 -4.98
N LEU A 41 -8.38 -11.82 -4.52
CA LEU A 41 -8.20 -11.46 -3.12
C LEU A 41 -9.22 -12.17 -2.20
N VAL A 42 -10.47 -12.29 -2.63
CA VAL A 42 -11.53 -13.03 -1.92
C VAL A 42 -11.21 -14.53 -1.85
N ALA A 43 -10.55 -15.09 -2.87
CA ALA A 43 -10.17 -16.51 -2.89
C ALA A 43 -9.00 -16.83 -1.94
N VAL A 44 -8.08 -15.88 -1.72
CA VAL A 44 -6.88 -16.09 -0.89
C VAL A 44 -7.03 -15.61 0.55
N LEU A 45 -7.99 -14.72 0.84
CA LEU A 45 -8.24 -14.22 2.19
C LEU A 45 -9.31 -15.06 2.92
N PRO A 46 -9.20 -15.20 4.25
CA PRO A 46 -10.18 -15.94 5.03
C PRO A 46 -11.56 -15.25 4.96
N LYS A 47 -12.57 -16.00 4.55
CA LYS A 47 -13.98 -15.56 4.63
C LYS A 47 -14.34 -15.26 6.08
N ASN A 48 -15.01 -14.13 6.33
CA ASN A 48 -15.37 -13.66 7.68
C ASN A 48 -14.16 -13.46 8.62
N GLY A 49 -13.01 -13.05 8.06
CA GLY A 49 -11.86 -12.66 8.86
C GLY A 49 -12.22 -11.56 9.87
N ASN A 50 -11.53 -11.54 11.02
CA ASN A 50 -11.72 -10.47 12.00
C ASN A 50 -11.55 -9.10 11.31
N PRO A 51 -12.55 -8.20 11.38
CA PRO A 51 -12.48 -6.84 10.81
C PRO A 51 -11.23 -6.05 11.22
N GLU A 52 -10.62 -6.37 12.37
CA GLU A 52 -9.36 -5.76 12.80
C GLU A 52 -8.21 -6.01 11.82
N PHE A 53 -8.21 -7.15 11.13
CA PHE A 53 -7.21 -7.45 10.09
C PHE A 53 -7.34 -6.53 8.87
N LEU A 54 -8.51 -5.93 8.62
CA LEU A 54 -8.68 -4.96 7.54
C LEU A 54 -7.70 -3.80 7.71
N SER A 55 -7.54 -3.27 8.93
CA SER A 55 -6.63 -2.15 9.18
C SER A 55 -5.16 -2.50 8.96
N VAL A 56 -4.79 -3.77 9.17
CA VAL A 56 -3.44 -4.28 8.95
C VAL A 56 -3.20 -4.53 7.46
N LEU A 57 -4.12 -5.20 6.77
CA LEU A 57 -3.98 -5.57 5.36
C LEU A 57 -4.14 -4.37 4.42
N ALA A 58 -4.95 -3.37 4.79
CA ALA A 58 -5.13 -2.11 4.07
C ALA A 58 -4.17 -1.00 4.52
N SER A 59 -3.18 -1.33 5.37
CA SER A 59 -2.08 -0.40 5.66
C SER A 59 -1.30 -0.06 4.38
N PRO A 60 -0.55 1.06 4.34
CA PRO A 60 0.02 1.57 3.10
C PRO A 60 0.92 0.52 2.41
N TYR A 61 0.70 0.32 1.11
CA TYR A 61 1.33 -0.73 0.29
C TYR A 61 1.11 -2.17 0.79
N GLY A 62 0.15 -2.39 1.68
CA GLY A 62 -0.32 -3.70 2.10
C GLY A 62 -1.07 -4.43 0.98
N LEU A 63 -1.50 -5.67 1.26
CA LEU A 63 -2.17 -6.52 0.27
C LEU A 63 -3.50 -5.90 -0.21
N LEU A 64 -4.18 -5.15 0.64
CA LEU A 64 -5.47 -4.51 0.31
C LEU A 64 -5.36 -3.04 -0.04
N ASP A 65 -4.16 -2.45 0.07
CA ASP A 65 -3.88 -1.10 -0.43
C ASP A 65 -3.43 -1.17 -1.90
N VAL A 66 -4.39 -1.47 -2.78
CA VAL A 66 -4.17 -1.65 -4.22
C VAL A 66 -3.67 -0.34 -4.81
N GLN A 67 -2.53 -0.39 -5.50
CA GLN A 67 -1.92 0.77 -6.15
C GLN A 67 -2.28 0.81 -7.64
N ALA A 68 -2.98 1.83 -8.11
CA ALA A 68 -3.27 2.05 -9.53
C ALA A 68 -2.14 2.84 -10.22
N THR A 69 -1.03 2.17 -10.52
CA THR A 69 0.22 2.84 -10.93
C THR A 69 0.18 3.55 -12.29
N LYS A 70 -0.83 3.29 -13.13
CA LYS A 70 -1.00 3.95 -14.45
C LYS A 70 -2.06 5.05 -14.46
N PHE A 71 -2.73 5.32 -13.34
CA PHE A 71 -3.61 6.48 -13.25
C PHE A 71 -2.76 7.74 -13.29
N SER A 72 -3.08 8.65 -14.22
CA SER A 72 -2.32 9.89 -14.41
C SER A 72 -2.88 11.05 -13.59
N ASP A 73 -4.21 11.10 -13.41
CA ASP A 73 -4.88 12.16 -12.67
C ASP A 73 -4.84 11.91 -11.15
N ASP A 74 -4.47 12.93 -10.38
CA ASP A 74 -4.33 12.83 -8.94
C ASP A 74 -5.66 12.72 -8.19
N LEU A 75 -6.75 13.30 -8.74
CA LEU A 75 -8.08 13.15 -8.17
C LEU A 75 -8.60 11.73 -8.40
N ASP A 76 -8.32 11.13 -9.55
CA ASP A 76 -8.66 9.74 -9.85
C ASP A 76 -7.91 8.77 -8.94
N LYS A 77 -6.61 8.97 -8.70
CA LYS A 77 -5.84 8.16 -7.73
C LYS A 77 -6.43 8.24 -6.32
N ASN A 78 -6.73 9.46 -5.85
CA ASN A 78 -7.35 9.67 -4.54
C ASN A 78 -8.74 9.04 -4.43
N SER A 79 -9.55 9.19 -5.48
CA SER A 79 -10.90 8.63 -5.55
C SER A 79 -10.85 7.10 -5.55
N PHE A 80 -9.91 6.52 -6.29
CA PHE A 80 -9.67 5.09 -6.31
C PHE A 80 -9.22 4.55 -4.96
N ALA A 81 -8.29 5.21 -4.25
CA ALA A 81 -7.85 4.76 -2.92
C ALA A 81 -9.00 4.69 -1.91
N ASN A 82 -9.90 5.67 -1.94
CA ASN A 82 -11.09 5.71 -1.09
C ASN A 82 -12.13 4.65 -1.49
N PHE A 83 -12.38 4.55 -2.79
CA PHE A 83 -13.25 3.54 -3.36
C PHE A 83 -12.79 2.12 -3.02
N ASN A 84 -11.50 1.85 -3.21
CA ASN A 84 -10.88 0.57 -2.92
C ASN A 84 -11.07 0.20 -1.44
N MET A 85 -10.87 1.14 -0.52
CA MET A 85 -11.13 0.92 0.90
C MET A 85 -12.59 0.48 1.18
N GLY A 86 -13.55 1.10 0.49
CA GLY A 86 -14.97 0.71 0.54
C GLY A 86 -15.19 -0.73 0.10
N VAL A 87 -14.59 -1.12 -1.03
CA VAL A 87 -14.69 -2.48 -1.59
C VAL A 87 -14.08 -3.51 -0.65
N MET A 88 -12.90 -3.24 -0.10
CA MET A 88 -12.25 -4.16 0.83
C MET A 88 -13.10 -4.36 2.09
N GLY A 89 -13.69 -3.28 2.60
CA GLY A 89 -14.60 -3.35 3.73
C GLY A 89 -15.86 -4.18 3.45
N SER A 90 -16.49 -4.02 2.28
CA SER A 90 -17.76 -4.68 1.96
C SER A 90 -17.61 -6.06 1.33
N ALA A 91 -16.80 -6.20 0.29
CA ALA A 91 -16.73 -7.40 -0.53
C ALA A 91 -15.81 -8.47 0.06
N ILE A 92 -14.77 -8.08 0.81
CA ILE A 92 -13.79 -9.02 1.37
C ILE A 92 -14.11 -9.36 2.83
N PHE A 93 -14.35 -8.35 3.67
CA PHE A 93 -14.54 -8.56 5.10
C PHE A 93 -15.99 -8.51 5.58
N ASP A 94 -16.96 -8.16 4.71
CA ASP A 94 -18.37 -7.99 5.07
C ASP A 94 -18.57 -7.17 6.36
N THR A 95 -17.80 -6.08 6.48
CA THR A 95 -17.81 -5.23 7.68
C THR A 95 -18.95 -4.25 7.68
N GLU A 96 -19.40 -3.86 8.88
CA GLU A 96 -20.36 -2.77 9.03
C GLU A 96 -19.84 -1.50 8.34
N GLN A 97 -20.67 -0.88 7.49
CA GLN A 97 -20.29 0.33 6.75
C GLN A 97 -19.75 1.44 7.66
N LYS A 98 -20.28 1.53 8.89
CA LYS A 98 -19.80 2.51 9.88
C LYS A 98 -18.34 2.27 10.24
N TYR A 99 -17.94 1.02 10.45
CA TYR A 99 -16.55 0.68 10.74
C TYR A 99 -15.63 1.14 9.60
N VAL A 100 -15.98 0.84 8.35
CA VAL A 100 -15.21 1.22 7.16
C VAL A 100 -15.08 2.73 7.02
N LYS A 101 -16.18 3.47 7.19
CA LYS A 101 -16.21 4.94 7.11
C LYS A 101 -15.40 5.60 8.22
N ASP A 102 -15.42 5.04 9.42
CA ASP A 102 -14.71 5.61 10.57
C ASP A 102 -13.21 5.28 10.53
N LEU A 103 -12.80 4.23 9.82
CA LEU A 103 -11.44 3.70 9.90
C LEU A 103 -10.37 4.71 9.41
N PRO A 104 -10.48 5.38 8.25
CA PRO A 104 -9.53 6.43 7.85
C PRO A 104 -9.41 7.57 8.85
N ASN A 105 -10.51 7.97 9.49
CA ASN A 105 -10.52 9.05 10.48
C ASN A 105 -9.70 8.71 11.73
N ARG A 106 -9.49 7.42 12.04
CA ARG A 106 -8.63 6.98 13.16
C ARG A 106 -7.15 7.28 12.92
N PHE A 107 -6.75 7.49 11.67
CA PHE A 107 -5.36 7.78 11.30
C PHE A 107 -5.08 9.27 11.12
N LEU A 108 -6.11 10.12 11.07
CA LEU A 108 -5.95 11.57 11.12
C LEU A 108 -5.55 12.03 12.52
N CYS A 109 -4.76 13.10 12.57
CA CYS A 109 -4.30 13.66 13.82
C CYS A 109 -4.11 15.17 13.72
N HIS A 110 -5.13 15.91 14.15
CA HIS A 110 -5.05 17.37 14.26
C HIS A 110 -4.85 17.84 15.72
N GLN A 111 -5.05 16.94 16.68
CA GLN A 111 -4.95 17.28 18.10
C GLN A 111 -3.51 17.19 18.60
N SER A 112 -3.12 18.10 19.49
CA SER A 112 -1.78 18.11 20.09
C SER A 112 -1.43 16.79 20.80
N SER A 113 -2.43 16.08 21.33
CA SER A 113 -2.27 14.79 22.03
C SER A 113 -1.68 13.69 21.15
N CYS A 114 -2.00 13.68 19.86
CA CYS A 114 -1.44 12.72 18.90
C CYS A 114 -0.32 13.35 18.04
N ARG A 115 -0.38 14.65 17.75
CA ARG A 115 0.56 15.31 16.82
C ARG A 115 1.95 15.41 17.41
N LYS A 116 2.05 15.76 18.70
CA LYS A 116 3.35 15.89 19.40
C LYS A 116 4.13 14.56 19.40
N PRO A 117 3.54 13.41 19.79
CA PRO A 117 4.21 12.11 19.62
C PRO A 117 4.64 11.79 18.19
N ARG A 118 3.79 12.08 17.18
CA ARG A 118 4.13 11.85 15.76
C ARG A 118 5.35 12.65 15.33
N LEU A 119 5.39 13.95 15.67
CA LEU A 119 6.53 14.81 15.37
C LEU A 119 7.80 14.40 16.13
N GLN A 120 7.67 13.92 17.37
CA GLN A 120 8.81 13.41 18.11
C GLN A 120 9.40 12.18 17.42
N LEU A 121 8.57 11.20 17.09
CA LEU A 121 9.02 10.02 16.34
C LEU A 121 9.62 10.42 14.98
N ALA A 122 9.01 11.39 14.31
CA ALA A 122 9.53 11.89 13.04
C ALA A 122 10.92 12.54 13.19
N LYS A 123 11.16 13.28 14.28
CA LYS A 123 12.48 13.81 14.60
C LYS A 123 13.50 12.72 14.92
N GLU A 124 13.09 11.67 15.62
CA GLU A 124 13.97 10.52 15.90
C GLU A 124 14.39 9.80 14.61
N LEU A 125 13.45 9.65 13.67
CA LEU A 125 13.69 9.04 12.35
C LEU A 125 14.73 9.80 11.50
N THR A 126 14.93 11.11 11.71
CA THR A 126 15.91 11.87 10.92
C THR A 126 17.34 11.35 11.11
N SER A 127 17.63 10.76 12.28
CA SER A 127 18.94 10.16 12.57
C SER A 127 19.25 8.89 11.77
N HIS A 128 18.25 8.31 11.11
CA HIS A 128 18.36 7.08 10.32
C HIS A 128 18.35 7.29 8.82
N ILE A 129 18.18 8.52 8.34
CA ILE A 129 18.04 8.83 6.90
C ILE A 129 19.23 8.33 6.08
N ASN A 130 20.46 8.56 6.54
CA ASN A 130 21.66 8.12 5.82
C ASN A 130 21.73 6.60 5.68
N THR A 131 21.28 5.85 6.71
CA THR A 131 21.21 4.38 6.63
C THR A 131 20.18 3.93 5.60
N ILE A 132 19.03 4.61 5.56
CA ILE A 132 17.97 4.31 4.59
C ILE A 132 18.42 4.64 3.16
N GLU A 133 19.04 5.80 2.96
CA GLU A 133 19.57 6.23 1.66
C GLU A 133 20.68 5.30 1.15
N ALA A 134 21.60 4.90 2.02
CA ALA A 134 22.65 3.94 1.67
C ALA A 134 22.07 2.61 1.20
N PHE A 135 21.01 2.09 1.86
CA PHE A 135 20.34 0.86 1.44
C PHE A 135 19.85 0.94 -0.01
N PHE A 136 19.17 2.03 -0.40
CA PHE A 136 18.69 2.18 -1.79
C PHE A 136 19.81 2.39 -2.80
N THR A 137 20.89 3.08 -2.38
CA THR A 137 22.09 3.25 -3.21
C THR A 137 22.77 1.90 -3.51
N GLU A 138 22.86 1.03 -2.51
CA GLU A 138 23.44 -0.31 -2.63
C GLU A 138 22.51 -1.32 -3.32
N ASN A 139 21.20 -1.06 -3.33
CA ASN A 139 20.18 -1.95 -3.88
C ASN A 139 19.29 -1.24 -4.92
N PRO A 140 19.85 -0.80 -6.06
CA PRO A 140 19.15 0.06 -7.03
C PRO A 140 17.95 -0.60 -7.73
N THR A 141 17.79 -1.92 -7.62
CA THR A 141 16.63 -2.63 -8.15
C THR A 141 15.45 -2.66 -7.17
N ILE A 142 15.64 -2.20 -5.94
CA ILE A 142 14.60 -2.10 -4.91
C ILE A 142 14.20 -0.63 -4.81
N ASN A 143 12.91 -0.32 -4.98
CA ASN A 143 12.39 1.04 -4.82
C ASN A 143 11.28 1.12 -3.77
N LEU A 144 10.83 -0.01 -3.24
CA LEU A 144 9.80 -0.08 -2.22
C LEU A 144 10.08 -1.22 -1.24
N VAL A 145 10.03 -0.91 0.04
CA VAL A 145 9.97 -1.86 1.15
C VAL A 145 8.76 -1.48 2.00
N SER A 146 7.77 -2.36 2.14
CA SER A 146 6.71 -2.22 3.13
C SER A 146 6.65 -3.42 4.06
N ILE A 147 6.29 -3.20 5.33
CA ILE A 147 6.15 -4.26 6.32
C ILE A 147 4.75 -4.21 6.93
N LEU A 148 4.09 -5.36 6.97
CA LEU A 148 2.95 -5.58 7.85
C LEU A 148 3.49 -6.06 9.21
N ASP A 149 4.42 -7.00 9.17
CA ASP A 149 5.23 -7.52 10.28
C ASP A 149 6.66 -7.88 9.79
N GLN A 150 7.58 -8.24 10.70
CA GLN A 150 8.96 -8.63 10.37
C GLN A 150 9.07 -9.80 9.37
N TYR A 151 8.08 -10.70 9.35
CA TYR A 151 8.02 -11.87 8.45
C TYR A 151 7.00 -11.73 7.31
N VAL A 152 6.17 -10.67 7.34
CA VAL A 152 5.15 -10.41 6.32
C VAL A 152 5.38 -9.02 5.76
N TYR A 153 5.97 -8.97 4.58
CA TYR A 153 6.49 -7.73 3.99
C TYR A 153 6.37 -7.76 2.47
N ARG A 154 6.56 -6.61 1.84
CA ARG A 154 6.55 -6.46 0.40
C ARG A 154 7.80 -5.74 -0.04
N ILE A 155 8.45 -6.28 -1.08
CA ILE A 155 9.55 -5.63 -1.79
C ILE A 155 9.09 -5.43 -3.24
N ASN A 156 9.05 -4.19 -3.70
CA ASN A 156 8.49 -3.83 -5.01
C ASN A 156 7.08 -4.42 -5.23
N ASN A 157 6.93 -5.44 -6.07
CA ASN A 157 5.64 -6.11 -6.33
C ASN A 157 5.52 -7.48 -5.67
N ALA A 158 6.59 -7.97 -5.04
CA ALA A 158 6.65 -9.27 -4.39
C ALA A 158 6.23 -9.16 -2.93
N PHE A 159 5.26 -9.96 -2.53
CA PHE A 159 4.77 -10.11 -1.17
C PHE A 159 5.36 -11.37 -0.56
N TYR A 160 6.01 -11.22 0.58
CA TYR A 160 6.73 -12.25 1.30
C TYR A 160 5.92 -12.66 2.53
N THR A 161 5.82 -13.97 2.71
CA THR A 161 5.27 -14.63 3.89
C THR A 161 6.24 -15.73 4.32
N PRO A 162 6.12 -16.30 5.53
CA PRO A 162 6.94 -17.44 5.92
C PRO A 162 6.89 -18.59 4.91
N ASP A 163 5.70 -18.85 4.35
CA ASP A 163 5.44 -20.04 3.53
C ASP A 163 5.56 -19.80 2.03
N SER A 164 5.48 -18.55 1.57
CA SER A 164 5.50 -18.27 0.12
C SER A 164 5.91 -16.84 -0.22
N VAL A 165 6.31 -16.66 -1.48
CA VAL A 165 6.44 -15.35 -2.14
C VAL A 165 5.39 -15.27 -3.24
N ILE A 166 4.62 -14.18 -3.29
CA ILE A 166 3.67 -13.89 -4.37
C ILE A 166 4.16 -12.65 -5.11
N ASP A 167 4.59 -12.82 -6.35
CA ASP A 167 5.05 -11.73 -7.21
C ASP A 167 3.94 -11.33 -8.18
N TYR A 168 3.40 -10.13 -7.97
CA TYR A 168 2.32 -9.60 -8.80
C TYR A 168 2.88 -8.89 -10.04
N ILE A 169 2.30 -9.23 -11.18
CA ILE A 169 2.55 -8.53 -12.44
C ILE A 169 1.57 -7.35 -12.48
N PRO A 170 2.02 -6.09 -12.56
CA PRO A 170 1.11 -4.95 -12.64
C PRO A 170 0.13 -5.11 -13.79
N SER A 171 -1.15 -4.77 -13.56
CA SER A 171 -2.16 -4.94 -14.60
C SER A 171 -1.88 -4.08 -15.85
N ALA A 172 -2.39 -4.51 -17.00
CA ALA A 172 -2.06 -3.92 -18.29
C ALA A 172 -2.60 -2.48 -18.42
N GLU A 173 -3.79 -2.20 -17.90
CA GLU A 173 -4.48 -0.93 -18.09
C GLU A 173 -4.27 0.01 -16.89
N ALA A 174 -4.70 -0.39 -15.69
CA ALA A 174 -4.58 0.46 -14.50
C ALA A 174 -3.24 0.33 -13.77
N GLY A 175 -2.46 -0.71 -14.07
CA GLY A 175 -1.22 -0.99 -13.36
C GLY A 175 -1.44 -1.35 -11.91
N PHE A 176 -2.52 -2.09 -11.59
CA PHE A 176 -2.83 -2.49 -10.23
C PHE A 176 -1.70 -3.34 -9.63
N VAL A 177 -1.28 -3.03 -8.41
CA VAL A 177 -0.44 -3.90 -7.59
C VAL A 177 -0.98 -3.92 -6.15
N PRO A 178 -1.41 -5.08 -5.62
CA PRO A 178 -1.49 -6.39 -6.31
C PRO A 178 -2.46 -6.39 -7.51
N SER A 179 -2.37 -7.43 -8.34
CA SER A 179 -3.24 -7.66 -9.52
C SER A 179 -3.81 -9.09 -9.51
N ALA A 180 -4.64 -9.44 -10.49
CA ALA A 180 -5.07 -10.83 -10.70
C ALA A 180 -3.99 -11.71 -11.34
N GLU A 181 -2.93 -11.12 -11.91
CA GLU A 181 -1.84 -11.82 -12.57
C GLU A 181 -0.64 -11.93 -11.63
N PHE A 182 -0.28 -13.14 -11.23
CA PHE A 182 0.79 -13.35 -10.27
C PHE A 182 1.52 -14.67 -10.49
N LYS A 183 2.72 -14.76 -9.90
CA LYS A 183 3.45 -16.00 -9.72
C LYS A 183 3.62 -16.25 -8.22
N GLN A 184 3.27 -17.46 -7.78
CA GLN A 184 3.45 -17.88 -6.41
C GLN A 184 4.57 -18.90 -6.31
N TYR A 185 5.48 -18.69 -5.36
CA TYR A 185 6.66 -19.50 -5.12
C TYR A 185 6.55 -20.07 -3.70
N VAL A 186 6.40 -21.39 -3.59
CA VAL A 186 6.14 -22.06 -2.28
C VAL A 186 7.32 -22.93 -1.87
N SER A 187 7.93 -23.65 -2.82
CA SER A 187 9.06 -24.53 -2.50
C SER A 187 10.37 -23.75 -2.31
N ALA A 188 11.29 -24.34 -1.55
CA ALA A 188 12.60 -23.75 -1.31
C ALA A 188 13.43 -23.55 -2.60
N ILE A 189 13.22 -24.40 -3.61
CA ILE A 189 13.90 -24.30 -4.90
C ILE A 189 13.33 -23.13 -5.71
N GLU A 190 12.01 -23.01 -5.77
CA GLU A 190 11.31 -21.93 -6.48
C GLU A 190 11.60 -20.55 -5.88
N ARG A 191 11.77 -20.48 -4.55
CA ARG A 191 12.09 -19.24 -3.84
C ARG A 191 13.54 -18.79 -3.98
N SER A 192 14.40 -19.59 -4.60
CA SER A 192 15.84 -19.26 -4.73
C SER A 192 16.16 -17.88 -5.32
N PRO A 193 15.40 -17.32 -6.30
CA PRO A 193 15.66 -15.97 -6.80
C PRO A 193 15.40 -14.87 -5.75
N TYR A 194 14.55 -15.16 -4.76
CA TYR A 194 14.13 -14.19 -3.75
C TYR A 194 15.00 -14.19 -2.50
N TYR A 195 15.76 -15.25 -2.20
CA TYR A 195 16.61 -15.31 -1.00
C TYR A 195 17.61 -14.16 -0.91
N LYS A 196 18.20 -13.77 -2.04
CA LYS A 196 19.11 -12.62 -2.07
C LYS A 196 18.40 -11.33 -1.63
N ILE A 197 17.17 -11.12 -2.07
CA ILE A 197 16.36 -9.95 -1.69
C ILE A 197 15.95 -10.03 -0.21
N GLU A 198 15.58 -11.22 0.28
CA GLU A 198 15.24 -11.42 1.71
C GLU A 198 16.43 -11.03 2.62
N GLU A 199 17.64 -11.46 2.25
CA GLU A 199 18.89 -11.15 2.94
C GLU A 199 19.24 -9.66 2.84
N GLN A 200 19.26 -9.10 1.63
CA GLN A 200 19.58 -7.68 1.38
C GLN A 200 18.66 -6.73 2.15
N THR A 201 17.39 -7.10 2.31
CA THR A 201 16.37 -6.25 2.97
C THR A 201 16.27 -6.48 4.48
N LEU A 202 17.00 -7.45 5.06
CA LEU A 202 16.82 -7.82 6.47
C LEU A 202 17.10 -6.65 7.42
N ALA A 203 18.24 -5.96 7.24
CA ALA A 203 18.64 -4.86 8.12
C ALA A 203 17.63 -3.68 8.06
N ILE A 204 17.19 -3.32 6.85
CA ILE A 204 16.21 -2.23 6.69
C ILE A 204 14.84 -2.62 7.28
N ARG A 205 14.39 -3.87 7.12
CA ARG A 205 13.15 -4.36 7.73
C ARG A 205 13.22 -4.38 9.27
N GLN A 206 14.35 -4.75 9.84
CA GLN A 206 14.58 -4.69 11.30
C GLN A 206 14.53 -3.26 11.82
N LEU A 207 15.15 -2.31 11.10
CA LEU A 207 15.06 -0.88 11.43
C LEU A 207 13.61 -0.40 11.36
N MET A 208 12.89 -0.75 10.29
CA MET A 208 11.49 -0.40 10.12
C MET A 208 10.63 -0.92 11.27
N HIS A 209 10.80 -2.19 11.65
CA HIS A 209 10.09 -2.79 12.79
C HIS A 209 10.39 -2.06 14.11
N LYS A 210 11.68 -1.79 14.39
CA LYS A 210 12.12 -1.08 15.60
C LYS A 210 11.54 0.34 15.69
N MET A 211 11.47 1.04 14.57
CA MET A 211 11.04 2.44 14.50
C MET A 211 9.53 2.60 14.20
N GLY A 212 8.79 1.49 14.06
CA GLY A 212 7.37 1.51 13.70
C GLY A 212 7.09 2.03 12.28
N ILE A 213 8.07 2.00 11.37
CA ILE A 213 7.91 2.40 9.97
C ILE A 213 7.13 1.31 9.22
N LYS A 214 6.12 1.70 8.44
CA LYS A 214 5.36 0.77 7.59
C LYS A 214 5.86 0.70 6.17
N VAL A 215 6.34 1.81 5.61
CA VAL A 215 6.83 1.86 4.23
C VAL A 215 8.05 2.74 4.12
N ILE A 216 9.00 2.32 3.30
CA ILE A 216 10.02 3.18 2.73
C ILE A 216 9.99 3.00 1.21
N GLN A 217 9.84 4.12 0.50
CA GLN A 217 9.78 4.17 -0.95
C GLN A 217 10.83 5.15 -1.47
N GLN A 218 11.69 4.68 -2.37
CA GLN A 218 12.49 5.55 -3.21
C GLN A 218 11.65 5.94 -4.42
N VAL A 219 11.17 7.17 -4.40
CA VAL A 219 10.31 7.74 -5.44
C VAL A 219 11.12 8.11 -6.67
N SER A 220 12.29 8.70 -6.44
CA SER A 220 13.28 9.06 -7.44
C SER A 220 14.67 8.95 -6.81
N ALA A 221 15.72 9.17 -7.60
CA ALA A 221 17.09 9.27 -7.06
C ALA A 221 17.24 10.37 -6.00
N SER A 222 16.34 11.36 -5.98
CA SER A 222 16.39 12.54 -5.12
C SER A 222 15.20 12.64 -4.14
N GLN A 223 14.45 11.55 -3.94
CA GLN A 223 13.30 11.57 -3.04
C GLN A 223 13.05 10.21 -2.37
N LEU A 224 13.14 10.22 -1.04
CA LEU A 224 12.68 9.13 -0.18
C LEU A 224 11.38 9.52 0.52
N ARG A 225 10.43 8.60 0.53
CA ARG A 225 9.18 8.71 1.27
C ARG A 225 9.14 7.60 2.32
N ILE A 226 9.06 8.00 3.58
CA ILE A 226 8.94 7.10 4.72
C ILE A 226 7.53 7.27 5.28
N ILE A 227 6.72 6.22 5.27
CA ILE A 227 5.37 6.22 5.84
C ILE A 227 5.43 5.47 7.16
N VAL A 228 5.06 6.14 8.25
CA VAL A 228 5.03 5.52 9.58
C VAL A 228 3.72 4.76 9.76
N MET A 229 2.58 5.39 9.48
CA MET A 229 1.28 4.70 9.47
C MET A 229 0.31 5.40 8.51
N GLY A 230 -0.77 4.69 8.18
CA GLY A 230 -1.87 5.26 7.41
C GLY A 230 -2.91 4.20 7.03
N ILE A 231 -3.94 4.65 6.34
CA ILE A 231 -4.89 3.79 5.63
C ILE A 231 -5.56 4.63 4.53
N SER A 232 -5.75 4.03 3.36
CA SER A 232 -6.26 4.76 2.18
C SER A 232 -5.45 6.05 1.94
N ASN A 233 -6.13 7.17 1.70
CA ASN A 233 -5.51 8.48 1.48
C ASN A 233 -5.01 9.18 2.77
N ASN A 234 -5.26 8.62 3.95
CA ASN A 234 -4.83 9.19 5.22
C ASN A 234 -3.53 8.55 5.69
N GLN A 235 -2.40 9.21 5.43
CA GLN A 235 -1.07 8.69 5.73
C GLN A 235 -0.21 9.76 6.39
N TRP A 236 0.77 9.35 7.19
CA TRP A 236 1.74 10.29 7.74
C TRP A 236 3.14 9.69 7.83
N GLY A 237 4.13 10.56 7.81
CA GLY A 237 5.52 10.16 7.93
C GLY A 237 6.46 11.29 7.56
N ILE A 238 7.52 10.95 6.83
CA ILE A 238 8.60 11.88 6.44
C ILE A 238 8.86 11.80 4.95
N VAL A 239 9.13 12.94 4.34
CA VAL A 239 9.80 13.03 3.05
C VAL A 239 11.22 13.56 3.26
N TYR A 240 12.18 12.92 2.61
CA TYR A 240 13.56 13.37 2.50
C TYR A 240 13.92 13.61 1.04
N SER A 241 14.52 14.76 0.76
CA SER A 241 14.96 15.15 -0.59
C SER A 241 16.36 15.78 -0.52
N PRO A 242 17.45 15.02 -0.75
CA PRO A 242 18.82 15.46 -0.48
C PRO A 242 19.19 16.81 -1.13
N ASP A 243 18.69 17.06 -2.33
CA ASP A 243 18.94 18.25 -3.15
C ASP A 243 17.83 19.32 -3.03
N ASN A 244 16.86 19.11 -2.13
CA ASN A 244 15.65 19.92 -2.01
C ASN A 244 14.85 20.05 -3.32
N SER A 245 14.96 19.08 -4.23
CA SER A 245 14.16 19.03 -5.47
C SER A 245 12.66 18.85 -5.20
N TYR A 246 12.30 18.39 -4.01
CA TYR A 246 10.92 18.23 -3.57
C TYR A 246 10.71 18.76 -2.15
N ILE A 247 9.73 19.66 -1.99
CA ILE A 247 9.26 20.16 -0.70
C ILE A 247 7.75 19.94 -0.65
N PRO A 248 7.20 19.17 0.32
CA PRO A 248 5.75 19.02 0.45
C PRO A 248 5.11 20.37 0.80
N VAL A 249 4.01 20.70 0.14
CA VAL A 249 3.27 21.96 0.36
C VAL A 249 1.85 21.62 0.82
N LEU A 250 1.40 22.30 1.87
CA LEU A 250 0.05 22.13 2.41
C LEU A 250 -1.02 22.37 1.32
N GLY A 251 -1.96 21.45 1.19
CA GLY A 251 -3.03 21.47 0.19
C GLY A 251 -2.64 20.90 -1.18
N GLU A 252 -1.34 20.79 -1.50
CA GLU A 252 -0.90 20.11 -2.72
C GLU A 252 -0.99 18.59 -2.57
N ARG A 253 -1.06 17.87 -3.70
CA ARG A 253 -1.17 16.42 -3.73
C ARG A 253 0.20 15.77 -3.90
N ASN A 254 0.39 14.65 -3.19
CA ASN A 254 1.55 13.79 -3.41
C ASN A 254 1.38 12.94 -4.68
N LEU A 255 2.36 12.10 -5.00
CA LEU A 255 2.35 11.25 -6.20
C LEU A 255 1.23 10.21 -6.24
N GLN A 256 0.69 9.85 -5.08
CA GLN A 256 -0.49 9.00 -4.92
C GLN A 256 -1.80 9.79 -5.01
N GLY A 257 -1.74 11.10 -5.24
CA GLY A 257 -2.89 11.98 -5.33
C GLY A 257 -3.45 12.43 -3.98
N PHE A 258 -2.79 12.17 -2.85
CA PHE A 258 -3.32 12.52 -1.53
C PHE A 258 -2.90 13.93 -1.13
N ALA A 259 -3.86 14.75 -0.68
CA ALA A 259 -3.59 16.14 -0.36
C ALA A 259 -2.84 16.22 0.98
N PHE A 260 -1.81 17.05 1.06
CA PHE A 260 -1.14 17.32 2.33
C PHE A 260 -2.05 18.16 3.22
N ASP A 261 -2.23 17.69 4.44
CA ASP A 261 -3.10 18.27 5.47
C ASP A 261 -2.29 18.82 6.67
N ASP A 262 -1.06 18.34 6.87
CA ASP A 262 -0.08 18.92 7.80
C ASP A 262 1.31 18.75 7.21
N VAL A 263 2.15 19.78 7.35
CA VAL A 263 3.55 19.77 6.91
C VAL A 263 4.38 20.53 7.93
N GLU A 264 5.47 19.91 8.40
CA GLU A 264 6.42 20.55 9.31
C GLU A 264 7.85 20.28 8.84
N LYS A 265 8.64 21.34 8.66
CA LYS A 265 10.08 21.19 8.40
C LYS A 265 10.78 20.67 9.65
N LEU A 266 11.45 19.52 9.54
CA LEU A 266 12.18 18.90 10.64
C LEU A 266 13.68 19.22 10.60
N ALA A 267 14.24 19.26 9.39
CA ALA A 267 15.62 19.61 9.09
C ALA A 267 15.69 20.27 7.70
N GLU A 268 16.89 20.60 7.20
CA GLU A 268 17.06 21.32 5.93
C GLU A 268 16.30 20.68 4.76
N ASN A 269 16.44 19.37 4.62
CA ASN A 269 15.93 18.52 3.54
C ASN A 269 14.96 17.41 4.01
N ILE A 270 14.40 17.56 5.22
CA ILE A 270 13.52 16.56 5.84
C ILE A 270 12.25 17.23 6.33
N PHE A 271 11.11 16.70 5.91
CA PHE A 271 9.79 17.24 6.21
C PHE A 271 8.87 16.16 6.75
N TYR A 272 8.22 16.43 7.89
CA TYR A 272 7.06 15.68 8.33
C TYR A 272 5.87 16.01 7.42
N TYR A 273 5.00 15.03 7.20
CA TYR A 273 3.71 15.25 6.55
C TYR A 273 2.59 14.38 7.12
N GLN A 274 1.35 14.85 6.96
CA GLN A 274 0.10 14.09 7.03
C GLN A 274 -0.72 14.37 5.76
N THR A 275 -1.47 13.37 5.27
CA THR A 275 -2.40 13.52 4.14
C THR A 275 -3.86 13.26 4.53
N ASN A 276 -4.78 13.77 3.71
CA ASN A 276 -6.23 13.62 3.78
C ASN A 276 -6.88 13.54 2.37
#